data_AF-A0A519TGD3-F1
#
_entry.id   AF-A0A519TGD3-F1
#
_cell.length_a   1.000
_cell.length_b   1.000
_cell.length_c   1.000
_cell.angle_alpha   90.00
_cell.angle_beta   90.00
_cell.angle_gamma   90.00
#
_symmetry.space_group_name_H-M   'P 1'
#
loop_
_entity.id
_entity.type
_entity.pdbx_description
1 polymer ?
#
loop_
_entity_poly.entity_id
_entity_poly.type
_entity_poly.pdbx_seq_one_letter_code
_entity_poly.pdbx_strand_id
1 'polypeptide(L)'
;MSVPWTLWVRELRALLEQTPHARTYKVHDTPQRHSHPLLIPTHFIMKFTTLRAIWLTATLAATLGITACKSYLDVDPQALYAGEDTFSDVAGATAAVIGAYDLLSGDTSYGTRLNLYYPYDTDEMQASPLSLADGARLSIARYTALPVNAEVRNPWNTLYQGVERANICIKYLPQMALYTGGTSADTAALHRLYGEVLTLRAQYYFELIRNWGDVPTPLQPSIDAATLNL
;
A
#
# COMPACT_ATOMS: atom_id res chain seq x y z
N MET A 1 3.42 6.03 27.24
CA MET A 1 3.60 7.05 28.31
C MET A 1 3.26 8.41 27.73
N SER A 2 2.02 8.86 27.93
CA SER A 2 1.46 10.10 27.38
C SER A 2 1.38 11.16 28.47
N VAL A 3 2.09 12.28 28.28
CA VAL A 3 2.03 13.44 29.19
C VAL A 3 0.79 14.28 28.85
N PRO A 4 -0.08 14.65 29.83
CA PRO A 4 -1.33 15.36 29.55
C PRO A 4 -1.12 16.85 29.25
N TRP A 5 -1.79 17.34 28.21
CA TRP A 5 -1.83 18.72 27.70
C TRP A 5 -2.26 19.79 28.73
N THR A 6 -2.74 19.38 29.90
CA THR A 6 -3.25 20.26 30.96
C THR A 6 -2.17 21.01 31.74
N LEU A 7 -0.90 20.60 31.64
CA LEU A 7 0.22 21.30 32.31
C LEU A 7 0.58 22.63 31.62
N TRP A 8 0.51 22.70 30.29
CA TRP A 8 0.88 23.89 29.52
C TRP A 8 -0.09 25.08 29.69
N VAL A 9 -1.37 24.80 29.98
CA VAL A 9 -2.39 25.85 30.16
C VAL A 9 -2.26 26.55 31.52
N ARG A 10 -1.63 25.92 32.54
CA ARG A 10 -1.40 26.56 33.84
C ARG A 10 -0.24 27.56 33.83
N GLU A 11 0.80 27.33 33.03
CA GLU A 11 1.95 28.25 32.93
C GLU A 11 1.60 29.55 32.19
N LEU A 12 0.72 29.50 31.18
CA LEU A 12 0.28 30.69 30.45
C LEU A 12 -0.61 31.64 31.27
N ARG A 13 -1.30 31.15 32.31
CA ARG A 13 -2.15 31.98 33.18
C ARG A 13 -1.34 32.80 34.20
N ALA A 14 -0.16 32.33 34.59
CA ALA A 14 0.69 33.01 35.57
C ALA A 14 1.41 34.26 35.01
N LEU A 15 1.56 34.36 33.69
CA LEU A 15 2.28 35.47 33.04
C LEU A 15 1.40 36.69 32.72
N LEU A 16 0.07 36.60 32.88
CA LEU A 16 -0.87 37.69 32.58
C LEU A 16 -1.27 38.52 33.82
N GLU A 17 -0.84 38.16 35.03
CA GLU A 17 -1.24 38.82 36.30
C GLU A 17 -0.20 39.79 36.90
N GLN A 18 0.91 40.09 36.20
CA GLN A 18 1.91 41.05 36.69
C GLN A 18 2.00 42.33 35.84
N THR A 19 1.03 43.24 36.00
CA THR A 19 1.26 44.68 35.74
C THR A 19 0.69 45.52 36.88
N PRO A 20 1.53 46.27 37.64
CA PRO A 20 1.07 47.03 38.80
C PRO A 20 0.48 48.40 38.47
N HIS A 21 -0.38 48.82 39.39
CA HIS A 21 -1.28 49.97 39.39
C HIS A 21 -0.64 51.36 39.34
N ALA A 22 -1.45 52.28 38.81
CA ALA A 22 -1.33 53.73 38.80
C ALA A 22 -1.01 54.36 40.18
N ARG A 23 -0.19 55.41 40.18
CA ARG A 23 0.05 56.29 41.34
C ARG A 23 -0.17 57.74 40.92
N THR A 24 -1.21 58.35 41.49
CA THR A 24 -1.56 59.78 41.39
C THR A 24 -0.67 60.64 42.29
N TYR A 25 -0.19 61.78 41.81
CA TYR A 25 0.33 62.86 42.67
C TYR A 25 -0.15 64.24 42.20
N LYS A 26 -0.47 65.10 43.18
CA LYS A 26 -1.20 66.38 43.08
C LYS A 26 -0.33 67.56 42.61
N VAL A 27 -1.06 68.57 42.12
CA VAL A 27 -0.68 69.88 41.59
C VAL A 27 -0.17 70.86 42.68
N HIS A 28 0.83 71.68 42.36
CA HIS A 28 1.01 73.04 42.91
C HIS A 28 1.75 73.97 41.92
N ASP A 29 1.06 75.06 41.58
CA ASP A 29 1.43 76.44 41.16
C ASP A 29 2.58 76.79 40.16
N THR A 30 2.16 77.59 39.18
CA THR A 30 2.85 78.49 38.20
C THR A 30 3.90 79.44 38.79
N PRO A 31 4.85 80.08 38.03
CA PRO A 31 4.61 80.70 36.70
C PRO A 31 5.74 80.75 35.63
N GLN A 32 5.29 80.95 34.38
CA GLN A 32 5.86 81.69 33.24
C GLN A 32 7.41 81.77 33.04
N ARG A 33 7.92 81.13 31.97
CA ARG A 33 9.07 81.68 31.20
C ARG A 33 9.11 81.14 29.76
N HIS A 34 9.19 82.06 28.81
CA HIS A 34 9.33 81.84 27.38
C HIS A 34 10.64 81.12 27.00
N SER A 35 10.61 80.23 25.98
CA SER A 35 11.40 80.36 24.71
C SER A 35 11.74 79.03 23.99
N HIS A 36 11.46 79.01 22.67
CA HIS A 36 11.95 78.20 21.53
C HIS A 36 11.57 76.71 21.32
N PRO A 37 11.14 76.31 20.09
CA PRO A 37 10.86 74.93 19.72
C PRO A 37 12.10 74.20 19.17
N LEU A 38 12.35 72.97 19.64
CA LEU A 38 13.30 72.04 19.03
C LEU A 38 12.52 71.01 18.19
N LEU A 39 12.70 71.09 16.87
CA LEU A 39 12.22 70.11 15.89
C LEU A 39 13.02 68.80 16.01
N ILE A 40 12.36 67.70 16.37
CA ILE A 40 12.91 66.34 16.27
C ILE A 40 12.62 65.82 14.85
N PRO A 41 13.62 65.34 14.08
CA PRO A 41 13.42 64.96 12.68
C PRO A 41 12.61 63.66 12.56
N THR A 42 11.54 63.71 11.75
CA THR A 42 10.56 62.64 11.50
C THR A 42 11.09 61.43 10.71
N HIS A 43 12.38 61.40 10.34
CA HIS A 43 12.95 60.35 9.48
C HIS A 43 13.24 59.02 10.19
N PHE A 44 13.24 58.96 11.52
CA PHE A 44 13.56 57.72 12.25
C PHE A 44 12.34 56.81 12.49
N ILE A 45 11.12 57.37 12.50
CA ILE A 45 9.89 56.65 12.85
C ILE A 45 9.34 55.83 11.67
N MET A 46 9.52 56.27 10.42
CA MET A 46 9.01 55.57 9.23
C MET A 46 9.71 54.24 8.92
N LYS A 47 10.95 54.02 9.36
CA LYS A 47 11.67 52.76 9.07
C LYS A 47 11.16 51.58 9.90
N PHE A 48 10.62 51.81 11.09
CA PHE A 48 10.13 50.73 11.96
C PHE A 48 8.75 50.19 11.55
N THR A 49 7.89 51.03 10.95
CA THR A 49 6.56 50.61 10.48
C THR A 49 6.62 49.80 9.19
N THR A 50 7.54 50.13 8.28
CA THR A 50 7.79 49.34 7.05
C THR A 50 8.40 47.99 7.37
N LEU A 51 9.31 47.89 8.36
CA LEU A 51 9.86 46.62 8.82
C LEU A 51 8.78 45.69 9.40
N ARG A 52 7.84 46.22 10.21
CA ARG A 52 6.70 45.44 10.74
C ARG A 52 5.76 44.93 9.64
N ALA A 53 5.52 45.73 8.61
CA ALA A 53 4.73 45.33 7.46
C ALA A 53 5.41 44.22 6.65
N ILE A 54 6.75 44.27 6.50
CA ILE A 54 7.54 43.22 5.83
C ILE A 54 7.50 41.91 6.62
N TRP A 55 7.58 41.96 7.95
CA TRP A 55 7.47 40.75 8.79
C TRP A 55 6.07 40.12 8.75
N LEU A 56 5.01 40.94 8.66
CA LEU A 56 3.62 40.47 8.53
C LEU A 56 3.35 39.84 7.14
N THR A 57 3.87 40.41 6.06
CA THR A 57 3.74 39.82 4.73
C THR A 57 4.58 38.55 4.57
N ALA A 58 5.77 38.50 5.17
CA ALA A 58 6.62 37.31 5.19
C ALA A 58 5.98 36.15 5.97
N THR A 59 5.34 36.42 7.10
CA THR A 59 4.62 35.39 7.88
C THR A 59 3.38 34.89 7.16
N LEU A 60 2.62 35.77 6.49
CA LEU A 60 1.47 35.37 5.68
C LEU A 60 1.88 34.52 4.47
N ALA A 61 2.96 34.90 3.78
CA ALA A 61 3.53 34.12 2.67
C ALA A 61 4.06 32.76 3.14
N ALA A 62 4.69 32.71 4.32
CA ALA A 62 5.15 31.46 4.92
C ALA A 62 3.98 30.52 5.26
N THR A 63 2.85 31.03 5.76
CA THR A 63 1.67 30.20 6.06
C THR A 63 0.98 29.63 4.80
N LEU A 64 1.01 30.36 3.68
CA LEU A 64 0.45 29.90 2.40
C LEU A 64 1.30 28.81 1.72
N GLY A 65 2.61 28.78 2.00
CA GLY A 65 3.52 27.78 1.46
C GLY A 65 3.36 26.38 2.07
N ILE A 66 2.92 26.27 3.33
CA ILE A 66 2.82 24.99 4.05
C ILE A 66 1.57 24.20 3.63
N THR A 67 0.56 24.85 3.04
CA THR A 67 -0.68 24.19 2.58
C THR A 67 -0.63 23.70 1.14
N ALA A 68 0.37 24.12 0.35
CA ALA A 68 0.41 23.88 -1.09
C ALA A 68 1.01 22.52 -1.51
N CYS A 69 1.72 21.81 -0.62
CA CYS A 69 2.47 20.60 -0.98
C CYS A 69 1.81 19.26 -0.61
N LYS A 70 0.51 19.22 -0.28
CA LYS A 70 -0.15 17.93 0.03
C LYS A 70 -0.38 17.05 -1.21
N SER A 71 -0.83 17.62 -2.32
CA SER A 71 -1.25 16.82 -3.49
C SER A 71 -0.11 16.26 -4.36
N TYR A 72 1.15 16.61 -4.07
CA TYR A 72 2.31 16.06 -4.80
C TYR A 72 2.82 14.76 -4.19
N LEU A 73 2.52 14.52 -2.91
CA LEU A 73 2.98 13.33 -2.18
C LEU A 73 1.96 12.19 -2.17
N ASP A 74 0.70 12.48 -2.46
CA ASP A 74 -0.35 11.48 -2.69
C ASP A 74 -0.34 11.09 -4.16
N VAL A 75 0.63 10.27 -4.54
CA VAL A 75 0.65 9.62 -5.86
C VAL A 75 -0.11 8.32 -5.72
N ASP A 76 -1.32 8.26 -6.29
CA ASP A 76 -2.05 6.99 -6.41
C ASP A 76 -1.22 6.02 -7.25
N PRO A 77 -0.82 4.87 -6.70
CA PRO A 77 0.01 3.92 -7.41
C PRO A 77 -0.81 3.30 -8.55
N GLN A 78 -0.68 3.85 -9.76
CA GLN A 78 -1.36 3.40 -10.99
C GLN A 78 -1.04 1.93 -11.35
N ALA A 79 -0.01 1.33 -10.74
CA ALA A 79 0.42 -0.04 -10.96
C ALA A 79 -0.17 -1.04 -9.94
N LEU A 80 -0.72 -0.55 -8.82
CA LEU A 80 -1.55 -1.35 -7.94
C LEU A 80 -2.97 -1.17 -8.45
N TYR A 81 -3.38 -2.00 -9.40
CA TYR A 81 -4.80 -2.21 -9.66
C TYR A 81 -5.42 -2.58 -8.31
N ALA A 82 -6.06 -1.60 -7.64
CA ALA A 82 -6.77 -1.85 -6.42
C ALA A 82 -7.83 -2.91 -6.76
N GLY A 83 -8.01 -3.91 -5.90
CA GLY A 83 -9.07 -4.92 -6.09
C GLY A 83 -10.46 -4.30 -6.22
N GLU A 84 -10.61 -3.00 -5.95
CA GLU A 84 -11.84 -2.24 -6.14
C GLU A 84 -12.07 -1.87 -7.62
N ASP A 85 -11.02 -1.40 -8.33
CA ASP A 85 -11.14 -1.00 -9.74
C ASP A 85 -11.25 -2.20 -10.67
N THR A 86 -10.46 -3.25 -10.44
CA THR A 86 -10.48 -4.48 -11.26
C THR A 86 -11.82 -5.21 -11.17
N PHE A 87 -12.51 -5.10 -10.04
CA PHE A 87 -13.80 -5.75 -9.81
C PHE A 87 -14.97 -4.75 -9.84
N SER A 88 -14.84 -3.68 -10.63
CA SER A 88 -15.91 -2.71 -10.86
C SER A 88 -16.89 -3.14 -11.96
N ASP A 89 -16.42 -3.89 -12.96
CA ASP A 89 -17.22 -4.40 -14.07
C ASP A 89 -16.88 -5.86 -14.42
N VAL A 90 -17.71 -6.47 -15.29
CA VAL A 90 -17.56 -7.88 -15.69
C VAL A 90 -16.29 -8.10 -16.52
N ALA A 91 -15.82 -7.09 -17.27
CA ALA A 91 -14.65 -7.22 -18.12
C ALA A 91 -13.36 -7.28 -17.30
N GLY A 92 -13.21 -6.41 -16.31
CA GLY A 92 -12.13 -6.41 -15.33
C GLY A 92 -12.10 -7.71 -14.52
N ALA A 93 -13.27 -8.16 -14.03
CA ALA A 93 -13.40 -9.43 -13.35
C ALA A 93 -12.97 -10.62 -14.24
N THR A 94 -13.34 -10.59 -15.53
CA THR A 94 -12.92 -11.60 -16.50
C THR A 94 -11.42 -11.59 -16.71
N ALA A 95 -10.81 -10.40 -16.83
CA ALA A 95 -9.36 -10.26 -16.97
C ALA A 95 -8.60 -10.80 -15.75
N ALA A 96 -9.11 -10.55 -14.53
CA ALA A 96 -8.54 -11.09 -13.30
C ALA A 96 -8.58 -12.63 -13.29
N VAL A 97 -9.72 -13.22 -13.67
CA VAL A 97 -9.87 -14.69 -13.77
C VAL A 97 -8.95 -15.27 -14.85
N ILE A 98 -8.80 -14.62 -16.01
CA ILE A 98 -7.83 -15.03 -17.03
C ILE A 98 -6.40 -14.99 -16.47
N GLY A 99 -6.05 -13.97 -15.69
CA GLY A 99 -4.78 -13.92 -14.97
C GLY A 99 -4.61 -15.10 -14.01
N ALA A 100 -5.68 -15.60 -13.39
CA ALA A 100 -5.65 -16.82 -12.60
C ALA A 100 -5.54 -18.10 -13.46
N TYR A 101 -5.97 -18.12 -14.72
CA TYR A 101 -5.70 -19.25 -15.63
C TYR A 101 -4.25 -19.27 -16.13
N ASP A 102 -3.69 -18.10 -16.41
CA ASP A 102 -2.39 -17.93 -17.06
C ASP A 102 -1.26 -18.70 -16.36
N LEU A 103 -1.29 -18.80 -15.03
CA LEU A 103 -0.27 -19.51 -14.25
C LEU A 103 -0.33 -21.05 -14.34
N LEU A 104 -1.46 -21.63 -14.78
CA LEU A 104 -1.49 -23.05 -15.16
C LEU A 104 -0.84 -23.28 -16.52
N SER A 105 -0.82 -22.24 -17.35
CA SER A 105 -0.13 -22.26 -18.63
C SER A 105 1.37 -22.02 -18.45
N GLY A 106 2.12 -22.23 -19.53
CA GLY A 106 3.55 -21.97 -19.56
C GLY A 106 4.42 -23.07 -18.97
N ASP A 107 5.72 -22.88 -19.17
CA ASP A 107 6.75 -23.88 -18.99
C ASP A 107 6.78 -24.50 -17.59
N THR A 108 6.65 -23.68 -16.55
CA THR A 108 6.72 -24.06 -15.11
C THR A 108 5.52 -24.88 -14.65
N SER A 109 4.43 -24.89 -15.41
CA SER A 109 3.19 -25.57 -15.05
C SER A 109 2.89 -26.68 -16.06
N TYR A 110 1.74 -26.66 -16.74
CA TYR A 110 1.36 -27.69 -17.71
C TYR A 110 2.01 -27.55 -19.08
N GLY A 111 2.80 -26.51 -19.33
CA GLY A 111 3.57 -26.42 -20.57
C GLY A 111 4.68 -27.47 -20.63
N THR A 112 5.26 -27.86 -19.49
CA THR A 112 6.30 -28.91 -19.44
C THR A 112 6.43 -29.58 -18.07
N ARG A 113 6.55 -28.85 -16.95
CA ARG A 113 7.03 -29.49 -15.69
C ARG A 113 5.99 -30.47 -15.12
N LEU A 114 4.75 -30.03 -14.95
CA LEU A 114 3.70 -30.81 -14.29
C LEU A 114 3.26 -32.03 -15.12
N ASN A 115 3.22 -31.88 -16.45
CA ASN A 115 2.74 -32.92 -17.38
C ASN A 115 3.86 -33.79 -17.97
N LEU A 116 5.12 -33.36 -17.91
CA LEU A 116 6.25 -34.08 -18.48
C LEU A 116 7.28 -34.46 -17.42
N TYR A 117 7.95 -33.50 -16.78
CA TYR A 117 9.13 -33.83 -15.95
C TYR A 117 8.80 -34.59 -14.67
N TYR A 118 7.69 -34.30 -14.01
CA TYR A 118 7.31 -34.96 -12.77
C TYR A 118 6.77 -36.39 -12.95
N PRO A 119 5.97 -36.70 -13.99
CA PRO A 119 5.54 -38.08 -14.26
C PRO A 119 6.55 -38.93 -15.07
N TYR A 120 7.72 -38.40 -15.43
CA TYR A 120 8.75 -39.12 -16.19
C TYR A 120 9.60 -40.06 -15.33
N ASP A 121 10.33 -40.98 -15.97
CA ASP A 121 11.17 -42.03 -15.36
C ASP A 121 10.36 -43.12 -14.64
N THR A 122 9.26 -43.54 -15.30
CA THR A 122 8.50 -44.75 -14.98
C THR A 122 8.99 -45.94 -15.79
N ASP A 123 8.39 -47.11 -15.60
CA ASP A 123 8.64 -48.31 -16.40
C ASP A 123 8.21 -48.18 -17.88
N GLU A 124 7.41 -47.17 -18.21
CA GLU A 124 6.96 -46.87 -19.58
C GLU A 124 7.83 -45.84 -20.30
N MET A 125 8.43 -44.89 -19.57
CA MET A 125 9.17 -43.77 -20.15
C MET A 125 10.40 -43.42 -19.33
N GLN A 126 11.58 -43.44 -19.96
CA GLN A 126 12.85 -43.10 -19.31
C GLN A 126 13.46 -41.83 -19.92
N ALA A 127 14.09 -41.01 -19.08
CA ALA A 127 14.98 -39.95 -19.55
C ALA A 127 16.21 -40.52 -20.29
N SER A 128 16.72 -39.79 -21.27
CA SER A 128 17.80 -40.24 -22.16
C SER A 128 18.96 -40.89 -21.38
N PRO A 129 19.35 -42.14 -21.72
CA PRO A 129 20.29 -42.92 -20.92
C PRO A 129 21.72 -42.34 -20.95
N LEU A 130 22.04 -41.48 -21.91
CA LEU A 130 23.40 -40.98 -22.17
C LEU A 130 23.82 -39.79 -21.33
N SER A 131 22.91 -39.15 -20.58
CA SER A 131 23.23 -37.96 -19.79
C SER A 131 23.09 -38.22 -18.28
N LEU A 132 24.13 -37.83 -17.55
CA LEU A 132 24.15 -37.79 -16.09
C LEU A 132 23.17 -36.75 -15.55
N ALA A 133 22.86 -36.86 -14.26
CA ALA A 133 22.12 -35.84 -13.52
C ALA A 133 22.75 -34.45 -13.73
N ASP A 134 21.97 -33.52 -14.29
CA ASP A 134 22.43 -32.18 -14.72
C ASP A 134 22.20 -31.08 -13.67
N GLY A 135 21.68 -31.46 -12.50
CA GLY A 135 21.23 -30.52 -11.46
C GLY A 135 19.88 -29.85 -11.78
N ALA A 136 19.23 -30.23 -12.88
CA ALA A 136 17.99 -29.65 -13.37
C ALA A 136 16.97 -30.76 -13.71
N ARG A 137 16.49 -30.83 -14.96
CA ARG A 137 15.40 -31.72 -15.38
C ARG A 137 15.79 -33.20 -15.33
N LEU A 138 17.03 -33.55 -15.66
CA LEU A 138 17.47 -34.94 -15.68
C LEU A 138 17.70 -35.47 -14.26
N SER A 139 18.08 -34.58 -13.34
CA SER A 139 18.13 -34.90 -11.92
C SER A 139 16.76 -35.22 -11.32
N ILE A 140 15.68 -34.64 -11.84
CA ILE A 140 14.31 -34.99 -11.41
C ILE A 140 13.96 -36.40 -11.87
N ALA A 141 14.10 -36.67 -13.17
CA ALA A 141 13.79 -37.98 -13.74
C ALA A 141 14.53 -39.09 -12.98
N ARG A 142 15.83 -38.92 -12.74
CA ARG A 142 16.65 -39.92 -12.06
C ARG A 142 16.49 -39.99 -10.53
N TYR A 143 15.54 -39.27 -9.94
CA TYR A 143 15.36 -39.19 -8.48
C TYR A 143 16.59 -38.71 -7.71
N THR A 144 17.42 -37.85 -8.33
CA THR A 144 18.62 -37.27 -7.72
C THR A 144 18.54 -35.74 -7.64
N ALA A 145 17.33 -35.18 -7.51
CA ALA A 145 17.13 -33.74 -7.43
C ALA A 145 17.66 -33.18 -6.10
N LEU A 146 18.35 -32.04 -6.18
CA LEU A 146 18.82 -31.32 -5.00
C LEU A 146 17.79 -30.26 -4.56
N PRO A 147 17.77 -29.85 -3.28
CA PRO A 147 16.85 -28.82 -2.79
C PRO A 147 16.94 -27.47 -3.54
N VAL A 148 18.07 -27.18 -4.17
CA VAL A 148 18.30 -25.95 -4.94
C VAL A 148 17.77 -26.01 -6.38
N ASN A 149 17.24 -27.15 -6.82
CA ASN A 149 16.81 -27.38 -8.20
C ASN A 149 15.68 -26.42 -8.60
N ALA A 150 15.94 -25.60 -9.61
CA ALA A 150 14.98 -24.60 -10.11
C ALA A 150 13.72 -25.25 -10.71
N GLU A 151 13.84 -26.47 -11.22
CA GLU A 151 12.74 -27.25 -11.81
C GLU A 151 11.74 -27.76 -10.75
N VAL A 152 12.07 -27.64 -9.46
CA VAL A 152 11.15 -27.87 -8.33
C VAL A 152 10.70 -26.53 -7.72
N ARG A 153 11.65 -25.62 -7.49
CA ARG A 153 11.35 -24.32 -6.85
C ARG A 153 10.42 -23.43 -7.70
N ASN A 154 10.64 -23.36 -9.01
CA ASN A 154 9.87 -22.43 -9.85
C ASN A 154 8.41 -22.86 -9.98
N PRO A 155 8.08 -24.15 -10.26
CA PRO A 155 6.69 -24.60 -10.28
C PRO A 155 5.96 -24.39 -8.94
N TRP A 156 6.63 -24.66 -7.81
CA TRP A 156 6.07 -24.34 -6.48
C TRP A 156 5.65 -22.87 -6.37
N ASN A 157 6.56 -21.95 -6.72
CA ASN A 157 6.27 -20.52 -6.67
C ASN A 157 5.13 -20.11 -7.63
N THR A 158 5.08 -20.68 -8.83
CA THR A 158 4.03 -20.42 -9.82
C THR A 158 2.66 -20.91 -9.31
N LEU A 159 2.60 -22.12 -8.76
CA LEU A 159 1.35 -22.69 -8.23
C LEU A 159 0.79 -21.85 -7.07
N TYR A 160 1.65 -21.41 -6.14
CA TYR A 160 1.20 -20.53 -5.05
C TYR A 160 0.80 -19.13 -5.50
N GLN A 161 1.45 -18.58 -6.53
CA GLN A 161 0.95 -17.35 -7.17
C GLN A 161 -0.44 -17.58 -7.79
N GLY A 162 -0.69 -18.75 -8.36
CA GLY A 162 -2.00 -19.17 -8.85
C GLY A 162 -3.06 -19.22 -7.75
N VAL A 163 -2.71 -19.83 -6.61
CA VAL A 163 -3.55 -19.84 -5.40
C VAL A 163 -3.89 -18.41 -4.96
N GLU A 164 -2.92 -17.51 -4.92
CA GLU A 164 -3.14 -16.12 -4.52
C GLU A 164 -4.08 -15.38 -5.48
N ARG A 165 -3.86 -15.49 -6.79
CA ARG A 165 -4.75 -14.89 -7.81
C ARG A 165 -6.18 -15.42 -7.68
N ALA A 166 -6.33 -16.72 -7.41
CA ALA A 166 -7.63 -17.32 -7.18
C ALA A 166 -8.28 -16.80 -5.88
N ASN A 167 -7.52 -16.72 -4.78
CA ASN A 167 -8.01 -16.19 -3.50
C ASN A 167 -8.53 -14.75 -3.64
N ILE A 168 -7.80 -13.89 -4.37
CA ILE A 168 -8.22 -12.51 -4.66
C ILE A 168 -9.57 -12.52 -5.38
N CYS A 169 -9.71 -13.29 -6.46
CA CYS A 169 -10.97 -13.38 -7.20
C CYS A 169 -12.12 -13.92 -6.34
N ILE A 170 -11.88 -14.93 -5.50
CA ILE A 170 -12.89 -15.49 -4.57
C ILE A 170 -13.37 -14.45 -3.56
N LYS A 171 -12.46 -13.59 -3.10
CA LYS A 171 -12.80 -12.51 -2.17
C LYS A 171 -13.65 -11.43 -2.85
N TYR A 172 -13.23 -10.95 -4.01
CA TYR A 172 -13.79 -9.73 -4.60
C TYR A 172 -14.99 -9.97 -5.54
N LEU A 173 -15.08 -11.11 -6.24
CA LEU A 173 -16.23 -11.40 -7.13
C LEU A 173 -17.59 -11.27 -6.42
N PRO A 174 -17.80 -11.86 -5.22
CA PRO A 174 -19.09 -11.74 -4.53
C PRO A 174 -19.40 -10.34 -3.98
N GLN A 175 -18.41 -9.45 -3.93
CA GLN A 175 -18.57 -8.07 -3.44
C GLN A 175 -18.98 -7.09 -4.54
N MET A 176 -18.89 -7.51 -5.80
CA MET A 176 -19.30 -6.67 -6.93
C MET A 176 -20.79 -6.36 -6.85
N ALA A 177 -21.18 -5.09 -7.04
CA ALA A 177 -22.59 -4.70 -7.08
C ALA A 177 -23.40 -5.49 -8.14
N LEU A 178 -22.74 -5.84 -9.24
CA LEU A 178 -23.30 -6.63 -10.34
C LEU A 178 -23.52 -8.11 -9.98
N TYR A 179 -22.88 -8.63 -8.93
CA TYR A 179 -22.97 -10.06 -8.54
C TYR A 179 -24.38 -10.43 -8.12
N THR A 180 -25.10 -9.53 -7.43
CA THR A 180 -26.50 -9.73 -7.03
C THR A 180 -27.46 -8.73 -7.66
N GLY A 181 -26.99 -7.51 -7.98
CA GLY A 181 -27.82 -6.40 -8.44
C GLY A 181 -27.69 -6.06 -9.93
N GLY A 182 -26.86 -6.81 -10.68
CA GLY A 182 -26.66 -6.62 -12.12
C GLY A 182 -27.81 -7.16 -12.97
N THR A 183 -27.68 -7.07 -14.28
CA THR A 183 -28.63 -7.74 -15.19
C THR A 183 -28.55 -9.26 -15.03
N SER A 184 -29.54 -10.00 -15.54
CA SER A 184 -29.48 -11.47 -15.54
C SER A 184 -28.25 -12.02 -16.29
N ALA A 185 -27.72 -11.27 -17.26
CA ALA A 185 -26.50 -11.65 -17.97
C ALA A 185 -25.25 -11.41 -17.12
N ASP A 186 -25.17 -10.28 -16.42
CA ASP A 186 -24.01 -9.95 -15.57
C ASP A 186 -23.89 -10.92 -14.40
N THR A 187 -25.00 -11.17 -13.70
CA THR A 187 -25.05 -12.10 -12.56
C THR A 187 -24.66 -13.51 -12.98
N ALA A 188 -25.18 -14.00 -14.11
CA ALA A 188 -24.81 -15.31 -14.66
C ALA A 188 -23.32 -15.39 -15.03
N ALA A 189 -22.77 -14.32 -15.64
CA ALA A 189 -21.35 -14.26 -15.97
C ALA A 189 -20.47 -14.31 -14.72
N LEU A 190 -20.79 -13.52 -13.69
CA LEU A 190 -20.01 -13.46 -12.45
C LEU A 190 -20.09 -14.76 -11.64
N HIS A 191 -21.25 -15.41 -11.58
CA HIS A 191 -21.38 -16.73 -10.96
C HIS A 191 -20.55 -17.80 -11.68
N ARG A 192 -20.51 -17.77 -13.01
CA ARG A 192 -19.64 -18.65 -13.80
C ARG A 192 -18.17 -18.40 -13.45
N LEU A 193 -17.72 -17.14 -13.47
CA LEU A 193 -16.34 -16.78 -13.13
C LEU A 193 -15.96 -17.21 -11.71
N TYR A 194 -16.89 -17.09 -10.75
CA TYR A 194 -16.68 -17.56 -9.38
C TYR A 194 -16.48 -19.08 -9.32
N GLY A 195 -17.30 -19.86 -10.03
CA GLY A 195 -17.15 -21.31 -10.14
C GLY A 195 -15.83 -21.73 -10.81
N GLU A 196 -15.41 -21.02 -11.86
CA GLU A 196 -14.13 -21.26 -12.52
C GLU A 196 -12.95 -21.05 -11.57
N VAL A 197 -12.93 -19.93 -10.84
CA VAL A 197 -11.85 -19.62 -9.90
C VAL A 197 -11.79 -20.60 -8.73
N LEU A 198 -12.94 -21.08 -8.22
CA LEU A 198 -12.96 -22.13 -7.21
C LEU A 198 -12.30 -23.41 -7.73
N THR A 199 -12.60 -23.77 -8.98
CA THR A 199 -12.00 -24.93 -9.65
C THR A 199 -10.51 -24.73 -9.86
N LEU A 200 -10.08 -23.54 -10.28
CA LEU A 200 -8.67 -23.20 -10.43
C LEU A 200 -7.91 -23.33 -9.12
N ARG A 201 -8.43 -22.79 -8.02
CA ARG A 201 -7.78 -22.94 -6.70
C ARG A 201 -7.65 -24.40 -6.31
N ALA A 202 -8.69 -25.20 -6.53
CA ALA A 202 -8.65 -26.63 -6.29
C ALA A 202 -7.59 -27.32 -7.17
N GLN A 203 -7.47 -26.94 -8.44
CA GLN A 203 -6.47 -27.47 -9.36
C GLN A 203 -5.04 -27.15 -8.92
N TYR A 204 -4.79 -25.90 -8.51
CA TYR A 204 -3.49 -25.49 -7.98
C TYR A 204 -3.10 -26.31 -6.74
N TYR A 205 -4.02 -26.49 -5.80
CA TYR A 205 -3.76 -27.32 -4.63
C TYR A 205 -3.61 -28.80 -4.96
N PHE A 206 -4.38 -29.32 -5.92
CA PHE A 206 -4.25 -30.70 -6.37
C PHE A 206 -2.83 -30.97 -6.88
N GLU A 207 -2.27 -30.08 -7.72
CA GLU A 207 -0.90 -30.22 -8.20
C GLU A 207 0.15 -30.04 -7.09
N LEU A 208 -0.07 -29.12 -6.15
CA LEU A 208 0.81 -28.96 -4.99
C LEU A 208 0.84 -30.23 -4.13
N ILE A 209 -0.32 -30.77 -3.78
CA ILE A 209 -0.43 -31.97 -2.92
C ILE A 209 0.10 -33.21 -3.65
N ARG A 210 -0.21 -33.34 -4.94
CA ARG A 210 0.23 -34.48 -5.75
C ARG A 210 1.76 -34.58 -5.81
N ASN A 211 2.46 -33.45 -5.91
CA ASN A 211 3.91 -33.44 -6.15
C ASN A 211 4.74 -33.20 -4.87
N TRP A 212 4.21 -32.52 -3.86
CA TRP A 212 4.92 -32.21 -2.60
C TRP A 212 4.32 -32.86 -1.35
N GLY A 213 3.10 -33.39 -1.41
CA GLY A 213 2.42 -33.97 -0.25
C GLY A 213 1.78 -32.91 0.63
N ASP A 214 2.19 -32.85 1.90
CA ASP A 214 1.64 -31.89 2.85
C ASP A 214 2.18 -30.48 2.58
N VAL A 215 1.28 -29.51 2.42
CA VAL A 215 1.60 -28.16 1.96
C VAL A 215 0.75 -27.11 2.69
N PRO A 216 1.27 -25.88 2.91
CA PRO A 216 0.47 -24.79 3.46
C PRO A 216 -0.77 -24.45 2.62
N THR A 217 -1.93 -24.27 3.25
CA THR A 217 -3.20 -23.97 2.56
C THR A 217 -3.79 -22.61 2.93
N PRO A 218 -3.19 -21.48 2.51
CA PRO A 218 -3.80 -20.16 2.68
C PRO A 218 -5.05 -20.02 1.80
N LEU A 219 -6.23 -19.94 2.41
CA LEU A 219 -7.51 -19.80 1.70
C LEU A 219 -7.98 -18.35 1.54
N GLN A 220 -7.20 -17.40 2.06
CA GLN A 220 -7.45 -15.97 2.01
C GLN A 220 -6.31 -15.28 1.26
N PRO A 221 -6.59 -14.14 0.61
CA PRO A 221 -5.54 -13.32 0.00
C PRO A 221 -4.48 -12.92 1.01
N SER A 222 -3.23 -12.83 0.54
CA SER A 222 -2.08 -12.40 1.35
C SER A 222 -2.26 -11.03 2.00
N ILE A 223 -3.05 -10.12 1.39
CA ILE A 223 -3.38 -8.80 1.94
C ILE A 223 -4.19 -8.90 3.25
N ASP A 224 -4.97 -9.97 3.43
CA ASP A 224 -5.77 -10.21 4.64
C ASP A 224 -5.07 -11.12 5.64
N ALA A 225 -3.96 -11.74 5.24
CA ALA A 225 -3.19 -12.59 6.12
C ALA A 225 -2.63 -11.73 7.27
N ALA A 226 -3.07 -11.98 8.50
CA ALA A 226 -2.42 -11.43 9.68
C ALA A 226 -0.92 -11.75 9.58
N THR A 227 -0.06 -10.73 9.78
CA THR A 227 1.41 -10.83 9.74
C THR A 227 1.85 -12.22 10.19
N LEU A 228 2.34 -13.02 9.24
CA LEU A 228 2.91 -14.32 9.53
C LEU A 228 4.11 -14.06 10.43
N ASN A 229 3.92 -14.24 11.74
CA ASN A 229 5.00 -14.31 12.71
C ASN A 229 5.74 -15.63 12.43
N LEU A 230 6.60 -15.61 11.41
CA LEU A 230 7.62 -16.63 11.16
C LEU A 230 8.75 -16.49 12.19
#